data_AF-A0A0L7L9J0-F1
#
_entry.id   AF-A0A0L7L9J0-F1
#
_cell.length_a   1.000
_cell.length_b   1.000
_cell.length_c   1.000
_cell.angle_alpha   90.00
_cell.angle_beta   90.00
_cell.angle_gamma   90.00
#
_symmetry.space_group_name_H-M   'P 1'
#
loop_
_entity.id
_entity.type
_entity.pdbx_description
1 polymer ?
#
loop_
_entity_poly.entity_id
_entity_poly.type
_entity_poly.pdbx_seq_one_letter_code
_entity_poly.pdbx_strand_id
1 'polypeptide(L)'
;MPPVTRKEASRQQEQEAAEHEEGDITPKGDNGSVSGVSNADEPITCGSQPTQSPAFQAPSEQFFSTLMETITRAQAKANRNLISALFTSNFSTSSPSAPAPSTFVPASAPRTSITSGAPAPAGTACGNFSKCAVRFSGSSHDGEVLEAFLDSVEIFKECAAVSDDHALRGLPMLLEGEAAIWWRGVKASVISWPDALARLRATYGVTQPAHKIFRQIFAAEQRDDERAEVFLCRIRALLAKLPYVLPESAQIDMCYGLLHRRVKKRVSRECIISLDKLLCDARIAEDAVRESKEVTTNPQASNSAILNVVYAWLTVQE
;
A
#
# COMPACT_ATOMS: atom_id res chain seq x y z
N MET A 1 30.11 -26.22 -37.75
CA MET A 1 29.98 -24.84 -38.26
C MET A 1 28.92 -24.81 -39.35
N PRO A 2 27.79 -24.12 -39.13
CA PRO A 2 27.00 -23.49 -40.17
C PRO A 2 26.95 -21.95 -39.98
N PRO A 3 26.58 -21.17 -41.02
CA PRO A 3 26.89 -19.75 -41.10
C PRO A 3 25.84 -18.86 -40.41
N VAL A 4 26.33 -17.88 -39.64
CA VAL A 4 25.54 -16.82 -39.02
C VAL A 4 25.01 -15.89 -40.11
N THR A 5 23.69 -15.71 -40.13
CA THR A 5 22.98 -14.85 -41.06
C THR A 5 23.31 -13.38 -40.84
N ARG A 6 23.52 -12.66 -41.95
CA ARG A 6 23.93 -11.25 -42.14
C ARG A 6 23.07 -10.17 -41.44
N LYS A 7 22.13 -10.54 -40.55
CA LYS A 7 21.29 -9.60 -39.79
C LYS A 7 21.76 -9.36 -38.35
N GLU A 8 22.69 -10.16 -37.83
CA GLU A 8 23.29 -9.93 -36.50
C GLU A 8 24.53 -9.03 -36.52
N ALA A 9 25.17 -8.84 -37.69
CA ALA A 9 26.36 -8.00 -37.83
C ALA A 9 26.07 -6.48 -37.72
N SER A 10 24.82 -6.05 -37.91
CA SER A 10 24.46 -4.62 -37.84
C SER A 10 23.95 -4.17 -36.47
N ARG A 11 23.78 -5.06 -35.50
CA ARG A 11 23.40 -4.70 -34.12
C ARG A 11 24.59 -4.62 -33.15
N GLN A 12 25.72 -5.22 -33.51
CA GLN A 12 26.96 -5.13 -32.72
C GLN A 12 27.76 -3.85 -32.99
N GLN A 13 27.55 -3.18 -34.13
CA GLN A 13 28.29 -1.96 -34.48
C GLN A 13 27.68 -0.66 -33.91
N GLU A 14 26.53 -0.74 -33.24
CA GLU A 14 25.86 0.41 -32.60
C GLU A 14 25.94 0.36 -31.07
N GLN A 15 26.62 -0.65 -30.51
CA GLN A 15 26.80 -0.85 -29.07
C GLN A 15 28.24 -0.56 -28.58
N GLU A 16 29.19 -0.32 -29.50
CA GLU A 16 30.58 0.08 -29.19
C GLU A 16 30.83 1.61 -29.20
N ALA A 17 29.79 2.44 -29.39
CA ALA A 17 29.93 3.91 -29.44
C ALA A 17 29.52 4.66 -28.16
N ALA A 18 29.29 3.95 -27.05
CA ALA A 18 28.86 4.56 -25.78
C ALA A 18 29.76 4.25 -24.57
N GLU A 19 30.88 3.54 -24.76
CA GLU A 19 31.90 3.31 -23.73
C GLU A 19 33.22 3.99 -24.15
N HIS A 20 33.26 5.32 -24.13
CA HIS A 20 34.48 6.12 -23.99
C HIS A 20 34.11 7.58 -23.71
N GLU A 21 33.73 7.88 -22.48
CA GLU A 21 33.77 9.25 -21.96
C GLU A 21 34.15 9.22 -20.47
N GLU A 22 35.38 8.79 -20.21
CA GLU A 22 36.10 9.04 -18.95
C GLU A 22 36.95 10.30 -19.17
N GLY A 23 36.41 11.45 -18.76
CA GLY A 23 36.99 12.77 -18.97
C GLY A 23 37.36 13.44 -17.66
N ASP A 24 38.66 13.35 -17.34
CA ASP A 24 39.45 14.12 -16.38
C ASP A 24 39.06 15.62 -16.28
N ILE A 25 38.83 16.12 -15.06
CA ILE A 25 38.64 17.55 -14.79
C ILE A 25 39.63 17.99 -13.71
N THR A 26 40.76 18.52 -14.17
CA THR A 26 41.68 19.38 -13.40
C THR A 26 41.22 20.83 -13.47
N PRO A 27 41.27 21.64 -12.39
CA PRO A 27 40.88 23.04 -12.43
C PRO A 27 42.07 23.91 -12.89
N LYS A 28 41.89 24.57 -14.03
CA LYS A 28 42.83 25.57 -14.54
C LYS A 28 42.35 26.96 -14.08
N GLY A 29 43.16 27.62 -13.27
CA GLY A 29 42.98 29.02 -12.95
C GLY A 29 43.28 29.91 -14.14
N ASP A 30 42.59 31.05 -14.22
CA ASP A 30 43.09 32.22 -14.93
C ASP A 30 42.66 33.49 -14.23
N ASN A 31 43.67 34.32 -13.97
CA ASN A 31 43.59 35.68 -13.43
C ASN A 31 43.33 36.66 -14.58
N GLY A 32 42.48 37.67 -14.35
CA GLY A 32 42.33 38.80 -15.26
C GLY A 32 41.59 39.98 -14.61
N SER A 33 42.36 40.85 -13.95
CA SER A 33 42.00 42.24 -13.55
C SER A 33 41.67 43.09 -14.80
N VAL A 34 41.01 44.27 -14.78
CA VAL A 34 41.30 45.52 -14.04
C VAL A 34 40.13 46.53 -14.24
N SER A 35 39.97 47.43 -13.24
CA SER A 35 39.47 48.84 -13.24
C SER A 35 38.20 49.05 -12.41
N GLY A 36 38.12 49.96 -11.43
CA GLY A 36 39.04 50.96 -10.88
C GLY A 36 38.21 52.07 -10.20
N VAL A 37 38.82 52.73 -9.20
CA VAL A 37 38.48 54.04 -8.59
C VAL A 37 37.70 54.08 -7.24
N SER A 38 38.48 53.92 -6.16
CA SER A 38 38.82 54.89 -5.08
C SER A 38 37.83 55.51 -4.06
N ASN A 39 38.32 55.53 -2.80
CA ASN A 39 38.13 56.45 -1.64
C ASN A 39 37.04 56.05 -0.61
N ALA A 40 37.24 56.05 0.73
CA ALA A 40 38.34 56.49 1.60
C ALA A 40 38.26 55.85 3.02
N ASP A 41 39.44 55.71 3.65
CA ASP A 41 39.90 55.83 5.07
C ASP A 41 39.00 55.57 6.32
N GLU A 42 39.39 54.54 7.10
CA GLU A 42 39.84 54.50 8.54
C GLU A 42 38.99 55.12 9.71
N PRO A 43 39.23 54.78 11.01
CA PRO A 43 39.20 53.47 11.72
C PRO A 43 38.49 53.59 13.12
N ILE A 44 38.48 52.52 13.95
CA ILE A 44 38.75 52.50 15.42
C ILE A 44 38.40 51.14 16.06
N THR A 45 39.46 50.51 16.58
CA THR A 45 39.66 49.55 17.68
C THR A 45 38.64 49.51 18.82
N CYS A 46 38.25 48.32 19.32
CA CYS A 46 38.60 47.81 20.67
C CYS A 46 38.08 46.37 20.93
N GLY A 47 38.78 45.63 21.81
CA GLY A 47 38.75 44.18 21.94
C GLY A 47 37.58 43.54 22.69
N SER A 48 37.55 42.20 22.72
CA SER A 48 37.33 41.34 23.91
C SER A 48 37.40 39.83 23.59
N GLN A 49 38.19 39.11 24.38
CA GLN A 49 38.20 37.68 24.82
C GLN A 49 37.60 36.53 23.94
N PRO A 50 38.32 35.39 23.80
CA PRO A 50 37.72 34.14 23.36
C PRO A 50 37.19 33.31 24.55
N THR A 51 35.87 33.15 24.61
CA THR A 51 35.20 32.14 25.45
C THR A 51 35.22 30.81 24.69
N GLN A 52 36.05 29.86 25.13
CA GLN A 52 36.09 28.52 24.56
C GLN A 52 34.82 27.74 24.93
N SER A 53 34.03 27.37 23.93
CA SER A 53 33.06 26.28 23.97
C SER A 53 33.64 25.11 23.15
N PRO A 54 33.43 23.85 23.56
CA PRO A 54 34.13 22.72 22.96
C PRO A 54 33.63 22.48 21.54
N ALA A 55 34.56 22.49 20.58
CA ALA A 55 34.29 22.06 19.23
C ALA A 55 33.91 20.58 19.25
N PHE A 56 32.67 20.26 18.83
CA PHE A 56 32.32 18.91 18.43
C PHE A 56 33.15 18.58 17.18
N GLN A 57 34.24 17.82 17.38
CA GLN A 57 34.97 17.23 16.27
C GLN A 57 34.05 16.26 15.55
N ALA A 58 33.81 16.53 14.26
CA ALA A 58 33.17 15.57 13.37
C ALA A 58 33.96 14.25 13.44
N PRO A 59 33.30 13.10 13.65
CA PRO A 59 34.00 11.82 13.72
C PRO A 59 34.76 11.57 12.42
N SER A 60 36.06 11.31 12.53
CA SER A 60 36.93 11.08 11.37
C SER A 60 36.52 9.80 10.63
N GLU A 61 36.79 9.73 9.33
CA GLU A 61 36.64 8.53 8.48
C GLU A 61 37.17 7.24 9.14
N GLN A 62 38.23 7.37 9.94
CA GLN A 62 38.83 6.26 10.69
C GLN A 62 37.88 5.70 11.78
N PHE A 63 37.09 6.56 12.41
CA PHE A 63 36.08 6.14 13.38
C PHE A 63 34.96 5.35 12.69
N PHE A 64 34.47 5.81 11.54
CA PHE A 64 33.45 5.10 10.77
C PHE A 64 33.95 3.75 10.25
N SER A 65 35.19 3.70 9.76
CA SER A 65 35.82 2.44 9.32
C SER A 65 35.94 1.43 10.47
N THR A 66 36.41 1.90 11.64
CA THR A 66 36.53 1.06 12.85
C THR A 66 35.17 0.56 13.33
N LEU A 67 34.14 1.40 13.25
CA LEU A 67 32.77 1.05 13.64
C LEU A 67 32.16 0.01 12.68
N MET A 68 32.32 0.19 11.37
CA MET A 68 31.88 -0.78 10.38
C MET A 68 32.59 -2.12 10.53
N GLU A 69 33.89 -2.11 10.83
CA GLU A 69 34.64 -3.34 11.08
C GLU A 69 34.17 -4.05 12.36
N THR A 70 33.85 -3.30 13.41
CA THR A 70 33.34 -3.85 14.67
C THR A 70 31.96 -4.46 14.50
N ILE A 71 31.06 -3.80 13.77
CA ILE A 71 29.72 -4.31 13.47
C ILE A 71 29.81 -5.58 12.62
N THR A 72 30.63 -5.57 11.57
CA THR A 72 30.83 -6.73 10.69
C THR A 72 31.38 -7.93 11.45
N ARG A 73 32.36 -7.70 12.34
CA ARG A 73 32.95 -8.74 13.19
C ARG A 73 31.96 -9.27 14.23
N ALA A 74 31.13 -8.41 14.80
CA ALA A 74 30.08 -8.81 15.73
C ALA A 74 29.02 -9.68 15.05
N GLN A 75 28.60 -9.31 13.83
CA GLN A 75 27.64 -10.07 13.04
C GLN A 75 28.20 -11.44 12.61
N ALA A 76 29.47 -11.49 12.19
CA ALA A 76 30.15 -12.75 11.87
C ALA A 76 30.25 -13.68 13.10
N LYS A 77 30.49 -13.13 14.30
CA LYS A 77 30.53 -13.90 15.54
C LYS A 77 29.16 -14.44 15.94
N ALA A 78 28.11 -13.64 15.80
CA ALA A 78 26.73 -14.07 16.05
C ALA A 78 26.32 -15.22 15.10
N ASN A 79 26.63 -15.08 13.80
CA ASN A 79 26.36 -16.12 12.81
C ASN A 79 27.11 -17.42 13.12
N ARG A 80 28.38 -17.33 13.54
CA ARG A 80 29.19 -18.50 13.93
C ARG A 80 28.63 -19.22 15.17
N ASN A 81 28.17 -18.47 16.16
CA ASN A 81 27.57 -19.03 17.37
C ASN A 81 26.24 -19.75 17.07
N LEU A 82 25.41 -19.19 16.19
CA LEU A 82 24.18 -19.83 15.71
C LEU A 82 24.46 -21.17 15.02
N ILE A 83 25.44 -21.20 14.11
CA ILE A 83 25.84 -22.43 13.43
C ILE A 83 26.36 -23.45 14.45
N SER A 84 27.20 -23.04 15.40
CA SER A 84 27.69 -23.94 16.46
C SER A 84 26.55 -24.50 17.31
N ALA A 85 25.54 -23.71 17.65
CA ALA A 85 24.39 -24.18 18.43
C ALA A 85 23.53 -25.21 17.67
N LEU A 86 23.40 -25.06 16.35
CA LEU A 86 22.70 -26.02 15.48
C LEU A 86 23.46 -27.36 15.39
N PHE A 87 24.79 -27.34 15.35
CA PHE A 87 25.59 -28.57 15.36
C PHE A 87 25.61 -29.26 16.73
N THR A 88 25.58 -28.51 17.83
CA THR A 88 25.56 -29.08 19.19
C THR A 88 24.19 -29.67 19.56
N SER A 89 23.10 -29.14 19.00
CA SER A 89 21.73 -29.60 19.31
C SER A 89 21.30 -30.85 18.55
N ASN A 90 22.02 -31.25 17.49
CA ASN A 90 21.64 -32.37 16.64
C ASN A 90 22.20 -33.75 17.06
N PHE A 91 22.89 -33.86 18.20
CA PHE A 91 23.55 -35.11 18.63
C PHE A 91 23.19 -35.61 20.04
N SER A 92 22.02 -35.22 20.55
CA SER A 92 21.51 -35.72 21.84
C SER A 92 20.17 -36.46 21.67
N THR A 93 20.15 -37.55 20.91
CA THR A 93 19.11 -38.59 21.02
C THR A 93 19.74 -39.99 20.96
N SER A 94 20.27 -40.44 22.10
CA SER A 94 20.45 -41.87 22.36
C SER A 94 20.43 -42.12 23.86
N SER A 95 19.43 -42.85 24.35
CA SER A 95 19.45 -43.44 25.69
C SER A 95 18.93 -44.88 25.62
N PRO A 96 19.73 -45.89 26.00
CA PRO A 96 19.30 -47.29 26.13
C PRO A 96 19.27 -47.76 27.59
N SER A 97 18.26 -48.54 28.00
CA SER A 97 18.36 -49.54 29.09
C SER A 97 17.11 -50.44 29.18
N ALA A 98 17.31 -51.74 29.42
CA ALA A 98 16.37 -52.88 29.43
C ALA A 98 15.97 -53.30 30.89
N PRO A 99 15.50 -54.54 31.27
CA PRO A 99 14.73 -55.64 30.63
C PRO A 99 13.59 -56.33 31.50
N ALA A 100 12.78 -57.21 30.86
CA ALA A 100 12.16 -58.51 31.30
C ALA A 100 10.93 -58.59 32.29
N PRO A 101 10.15 -59.73 32.39
CA PRO A 101 9.93 -60.92 31.52
C PRO A 101 8.46 -61.48 31.39
N SER A 102 8.31 -62.48 30.49
CA SER A 102 7.38 -63.65 30.46
C SER A 102 5.86 -63.49 30.28
N THR A 103 5.28 -64.07 29.21
CA THR A 103 4.77 -65.47 29.15
C THR A 103 4.06 -65.73 27.80
N PHE A 104 4.15 -66.98 27.37
CA PHE A 104 3.87 -67.57 26.07
C PHE A 104 2.54 -68.35 26.10
N VAL A 105 1.61 -68.19 25.12
CA VAL A 105 0.85 -69.28 24.44
C VAL A 105 -0.01 -68.77 23.25
N PRO A 106 -0.36 -69.61 22.24
CA PRO A 106 -0.81 -69.19 20.91
C PRO A 106 -2.27 -69.54 20.52
N ALA A 107 -2.65 -69.02 19.33
CA ALA A 107 -3.50 -69.60 18.27
C ALA A 107 -5.05 -69.50 18.28
N SER A 108 -5.55 -69.06 17.10
CA SER A 108 -6.81 -69.41 16.40
C SER A 108 -7.98 -68.41 16.44
N ALA A 109 -8.37 -67.94 15.25
CA ALA A 109 -9.60 -67.20 14.93
C ALA A 109 -10.86 -68.11 14.98
N PRO A 110 -12.11 -67.60 14.98
CA PRO A 110 -12.71 -66.92 13.82
C PRO A 110 -13.69 -65.74 14.14
N ARG A 111 -14.08 -65.06 13.06
CA ARG A 111 -15.03 -63.94 12.91
C ARG A 111 -16.36 -64.11 13.67
N THR A 112 -16.91 -63.02 14.22
CA THR A 112 -18.28 -62.52 13.93
C THR A 112 -18.48 -61.11 14.51
N SER A 113 -19.06 -60.25 13.68
CA SER A 113 -19.53 -58.89 13.94
C SER A 113 -20.73 -58.85 14.89
N ILE A 114 -20.71 -58.02 15.93
CA ILE A 114 -21.91 -57.30 16.44
C ILE A 114 -21.49 -55.94 17.02
N THR A 115 -22.24 -54.93 16.60
CA THR A 115 -22.26 -53.54 17.03
C THR A 115 -22.34 -53.36 18.55
N SER A 116 -21.66 -52.36 19.10
CA SER A 116 -22.09 -51.62 20.29
C SER A 116 -21.27 -50.34 20.44
N GLY A 117 -21.97 -49.22 20.57
CA GLY A 117 -21.45 -47.88 20.46
C GLY A 117 -20.41 -47.52 21.52
N ALA A 118 -19.31 -46.95 21.03
CA ALA A 118 -18.52 -45.97 21.75
C ALA A 118 -18.61 -44.67 20.94
N PRO A 119 -18.90 -43.51 21.54
CA PRO A 119 -18.70 -42.25 20.85
C PRO A 119 -17.20 -42.12 20.64
N ALA A 120 -16.78 -42.21 19.37
CA ALA A 120 -15.47 -41.70 18.98
C ALA A 120 -15.37 -40.27 19.52
N PRO A 121 -14.20 -39.83 20.05
CA PRO A 121 -14.02 -38.42 20.37
C PRO A 121 -14.38 -37.66 19.11
N ALA A 122 -15.26 -36.66 19.25
CA ALA A 122 -15.62 -35.77 18.17
C ALA A 122 -14.31 -35.27 17.56
N GLY A 123 -13.90 -35.86 16.43
CA GLY A 123 -12.91 -35.23 15.59
C GLY A 123 -13.54 -33.90 15.27
N THR A 124 -13.00 -32.83 15.84
CA THR A 124 -13.30 -31.46 15.44
C THR A 124 -13.38 -31.51 13.94
N ALA A 125 -14.58 -31.34 13.39
CA ALA A 125 -14.74 -31.34 11.95
C ALA A 125 -13.88 -30.17 11.49
N CYS A 126 -12.68 -30.47 10.99
CA CYS A 126 -11.78 -29.43 10.55
C CYS A 126 -12.53 -28.71 9.44
N GLY A 127 -12.86 -27.44 9.68
CA GLY A 127 -13.58 -26.65 8.70
C GLY A 127 -12.79 -26.57 7.40
N ASN A 128 -13.46 -26.11 6.36
CA ASN A 128 -12.83 -25.77 5.10
C ASN A 128 -13.38 -24.43 4.61
N PHE A 129 -12.79 -23.89 3.54
CA PHE A 129 -13.20 -22.60 2.99
C PHE A 129 -14.42 -22.65 2.05
N SER A 130 -15.15 -23.77 1.95
CA SER A 130 -16.26 -23.90 0.99
C SER A 130 -17.43 -22.94 1.27
N LYS A 131 -17.58 -22.51 2.53
CA LYS A 131 -18.61 -21.54 2.97
C LYS A 131 -18.08 -20.11 3.06
N CYS A 132 -16.80 -19.89 2.79
CA CYS A 132 -16.23 -18.54 2.81
C CYS A 132 -16.68 -17.80 1.55
N ALA A 133 -17.37 -16.67 1.74
CA ALA A 133 -17.89 -15.86 0.64
C ALA A 133 -16.87 -14.84 0.11
N VAL A 134 -15.78 -14.62 0.83
CA VAL A 134 -14.79 -13.58 0.51
C VAL A 134 -13.91 -14.05 -0.65
N ARG A 135 -13.69 -13.17 -1.63
CA ARG A 135 -12.91 -13.44 -2.84
C ARG A 135 -11.87 -12.33 -3.08
N PHE A 136 -10.72 -12.70 -3.63
CA PHE A 136 -9.65 -11.77 -3.98
C PHE A 136 -9.20 -11.97 -5.42
N SER A 137 -9.29 -10.91 -6.24
CA SER A 137 -8.98 -10.99 -7.67
C SER A 137 -7.54 -10.59 -8.04
N GLY A 138 -6.82 -9.90 -7.15
CA GLY A 138 -5.47 -9.37 -7.43
C GLY A 138 -5.43 -8.13 -8.33
N SER A 139 -6.54 -7.77 -8.98
CA SER A 139 -6.62 -6.63 -9.91
C SER A 139 -6.50 -5.25 -9.23
N SER A 140 -6.77 -5.19 -7.93
CA SER A 140 -6.64 -3.95 -7.18
C SER A 140 -5.18 -3.73 -6.80
N HIS A 141 -4.61 -2.61 -7.24
CA HIS A 141 -3.28 -2.16 -6.80
C HIS A 141 -3.33 -1.52 -5.40
N ASP A 142 -4.35 -1.82 -4.61
CA ASP A 142 -4.60 -1.23 -3.30
C ASP A 142 -4.34 -2.28 -2.21
N GLY A 143 -3.28 -2.07 -1.43
CA GLY A 143 -2.88 -2.99 -0.37
C GLY A 143 -3.95 -3.14 0.73
N GLU A 144 -4.82 -2.13 0.93
CA GLU A 144 -5.91 -2.21 1.91
C GLU A 144 -6.95 -3.28 1.53
N VAL A 145 -7.22 -3.47 0.23
CA VAL A 145 -8.14 -4.50 -0.24
C VAL A 145 -7.58 -5.89 0.05
N LEU A 146 -6.26 -6.06 -0.07
CA LEU A 146 -5.59 -7.29 0.32
C LEU A 146 -5.70 -7.51 1.83
N GLU A 147 -5.35 -6.53 2.67
CA GLU A 147 -5.39 -6.71 4.12
C GLU A 147 -6.81 -6.96 4.63
N ALA A 148 -7.83 -6.29 4.09
CA ALA A 148 -9.23 -6.56 4.44
C ALA A 148 -9.67 -7.98 4.06
N PHE A 149 -9.19 -8.48 2.90
CA PHE A 149 -9.42 -9.87 2.51
C PHE A 149 -8.71 -10.84 3.46
N LEU A 150 -7.44 -10.61 3.78
CA LEU A 150 -6.66 -11.47 4.67
C LEU A 150 -7.25 -11.52 6.07
N ASP A 151 -7.64 -10.38 6.63
CA ASP A 151 -8.31 -10.27 7.92
C ASP A 151 -9.62 -11.08 7.94
N SER A 152 -10.46 -10.92 6.90
CA SER A 152 -11.71 -11.67 6.79
C SER A 152 -11.49 -13.19 6.69
N VAL A 153 -10.45 -13.63 5.97
CA VAL A 153 -10.09 -15.05 5.84
C VAL A 153 -9.53 -15.60 7.15
N GLU A 154 -8.75 -14.81 7.88
CA GLU A 154 -8.17 -15.18 9.17
C GLU A 154 -9.26 -15.31 10.24
N ILE A 155 -10.20 -14.35 10.31
CA ILE A 155 -11.39 -14.42 11.16
C ILE A 155 -12.23 -15.66 10.82
N PHE A 156 -12.46 -15.93 9.52
CA PHE A 156 -13.20 -17.12 9.11
C PHE A 156 -12.48 -18.42 9.49
N LYS A 157 -11.15 -18.48 9.30
CA LYS A 157 -10.31 -19.62 9.67
C LYS A 157 -10.43 -19.93 11.16
N GLU A 158 -10.41 -18.90 12.00
CA GLU A 158 -10.59 -19.03 13.45
C GLU A 158 -12.00 -19.55 13.78
N CYS A 159 -13.04 -18.92 13.24
CA CYS A 159 -14.43 -19.27 13.50
C CYS A 159 -14.80 -20.68 13.01
N ALA A 160 -14.27 -21.12 11.87
CA ALA A 160 -14.52 -22.43 11.29
C ALA A 160 -13.53 -23.51 11.75
N ALA A 161 -12.60 -23.19 12.67
CA ALA A 161 -11.56 -24.08 13.16
C ALA A 161 -10.84 -24.82 12.02
N VAL A 162 -10.43 -24.08 11.00
CA VAL A 162 -9.69 -24.62 9.84
C VAL A 162 -8.20 -24.72 10.22
N SER A 163 -7.63 -25.92 10.13
CA SER A 163 -6.19 -26.10 10.34
C SER A 163 -5.37 -25.43 9.23
N ASP A 164 -4.13 -25.07 9.51
CA ASP A 164 -3.23 -24.41 8.56
C ASP A 164 -3.03 -25.23 7.27
N ASP A 165 -2.98 -26.57 7.38
CA ASP A 165 -2.88 -27.48 6.23
C ASP A 165 -4.13 -27.45 5.35
N HIS A 166 -5.32 -27.38 5.96
CA HIS A 166 -6.57 -27.28 5.23
C HIS A 166 -6.78 -25.87 4.66
N ALA A 167 -6.32 -24.85 5.37
CA ALA A 167 -6.34 -23.47 4.91
C ALA A 167 -5.45 -23.30 3.67
N LEU A 168 -4.22 -23.85 3.69
CA LEU A 168 -3.29 -23.77 2.56
C LEU A 168 -3.83 -24.46 1.30
N ARG A 169 -4.45 -25.64 1.47
CA ARG A 169 -5.11 -26.34 0.35
C ARG A 169 -6.36 -25.61 -0.15
N GLY A 170 -7.05 -24.91 0.74
CA GLY A 170 -8.28 -24.20 0.42
C GLY A 170 -8.06 -22.82 -0.19
N LEU A 171 -6.94 -22.14 0.10
CA LEU A 171 -6.63 -20.79 -0.39
C LEU A 171 -6.96 -20.56 -1.88
N PRO A 172 -6.56 -21.43 -2.84
CA PRO A 172 -6.89 -21.23 -4.25
C PRO A 172 -8.37 -21.09 -4.59
N MET A 173 -9.30 -21.55 -3.74
CA MET A 173 -10.75 -21.40 -4.01
C MET A 173 -11.28 -19.99 -3.73
N LEU A 174 -10.51 -19.21 -2.95
CA LEU A 174 -10.82 -17.83 -2.57
C LEU A 174 -10.13 -16.81 -3.50
N LEU A 175 -9.19 -17.28 -4.33
CA LEU A 175 -8.47 -16.46 -5.29
C LEU A 175 -9.17 -16.52 -6.65
N GLU A 176 -9.28 -15.37 -7.29
CA GLU A 176 -9.87 -15.19 -8.60
C GLU A 176 -8.93 -14.34 -9.48
N GLY A 177 -9.25 -14.21 -10.77
CA GLY A 177 -8.52 -13.32 -11.68
C GLY A 177 -6.99 -13.50 -11.67
N GLU A 178 -6.27 -12.38 -11.52
CA GLU A 178 -4.80 -12.33 -11.51
C GLU A 178 -4.21 -13.07 -10.31
N ALA A 179 -4.87 -13.02 -9.15
CA ALA A 179 -4.43 -13.72 -7.95
C ALA A 179 -4.44 -15.24 -8.13
N ALA A 180 -5.44 -15.79 -8.81
CA ALA A 180 -5.51 -17.22 -9.13
C ALA A 180 -4.41 -17.66 -10.09
N ILE A 181 -4.08 -16.82 -11.08
CA ILE A 181 -2.99 -17.06 -12.03
C ILE A 181 -1.65 -17.05 -11.28
N TRP A 182 -1.43 -16.05 -10.43
CA TRP A 182 -0.25 -15.94 -9.58
C TRP A 182 -0.07 -17.17 -8.68
N TRP A 183 -1.13 -17.60 -7.98
CA TRP A 183 -1.07 -18.75 -7.08
C TRP A 183 -0.61 -20.03 -7.78
N ARG A 184 -1.05 -20.23 -9.04
CA ARG A 184 -0.65 -21.38 -9.85
C ARG A 184 0.87 -21.46 -10.05
N GLY A 185 1.54 -20.30 -10.15
CA GLY A 185 3.00 -20.21 -10.31
C GLY A 185 3.77 -20.44 -9.01
N VAL A 186 3.22 -20.01 -7.86
CA VAL A 186 3.96 -20.04 -6.58
C VAL A 186 3.63 -21.26 -5.71
N LYS A 187 2.47 -21.93 -5.90
CA LYS A 187 1.96 -22.98 -5.01
C LYS A 187 2.93 -24.12 -4.66
N ALA A 188 3.87 -24.45 -5.54
CA ALA A 188 4.85 -25.52 -5.31
C ALA A 188 5.96 -25.11 -4.32
N SER A 189 6.21 -23.80 -4.19
CA SER A 189 7.22 -23.23 -3.29
C SER A 189 6.65 -22.85 -1.91
N VAL A 190 5.33 -22.86 -1.75
CA VAL A 190 4.66 -22.46 -0.51
C VAL A 190 4.42 -23.69 0.34
N ILE A 191 5.09 -23.76 1.50
CA ILE A 191 5.05 -24.92 2.39
C ILE A 191 4.20 -24.71 3.65
N SER A 192 3.86 -23.47 3.98
CA SER A 192 3.11 -23.14 5.18
C SER A 192 2.08 -22.04 4.93
N TRP A 193 1.01 -22.03 5.72
CA TRP A 193 0.00 -20.97 5.71
C TRP A 193 0.59 -19.56 5.90
N PRO A 194 1.46 -19.29 6.90
CA PRO A 194 2.06 -17.96 7.05
C PRO A 194 2.98 -17.57 5.88
N ASP A 195 3.67 -18.53 5.24
CA ASP A 195 4.45 -18.25 4.02
C ASP A 195 3.54 -17.85 2.84
N ALA A 196 2.37 -18.49 2.71
CA ALA A 196 1.37 -18.11 1.71
C ALA A 196 0.92 -16.65 1.87
N LEU A 197 0.62 -16.24 3.11
CA LEU A 197 0.20 -14.88 3.44
C LEU A 197 1.33 -13.87 3.22
N ALA A 198 2.56 -14.20 3.62
CA ALA A 198 3.72 -13.34 3.41
C ALA A 198 3.96 -13.07 1.92
N ARG A 199 3.83 -14.09 1.06
CA ARG A 199 3.98 -13.96 -0.40
C ARG A 199 2.84 -13.18 -1.04
N LEU A 200 1.61 -13.34 -0.54
CA LEU A 200 0.47 -12.51 -0.95
C LEU A 200 0.74 -11.04 -0.64
N ARG A 201 1.19 -10.71 0.58
CA ARG A 201 1.56 -9.35 0.97
C ARG A 201 2.74 -8.81 0.17
N ALA A 202 3.75 -9.62 -0.10
CA ALA A 202 4.88 -9.21 -0.93
C ALA A 202 4.48 -8.89 -2.39
N THR A 203 3.46 -9.59 -2.91
CA THR A 203 3.02 -9.41 -4.31
C THR A 203 1.99 -8.29 -4.45
N TYR A 204 0.97 -8.28 -3.59
CA TYR A 204 -0.20 -7.40 -3.70
C TYR A 204 -0.30 -6.36 -2.58
N GLY A 205 0.48 -6.49 -1.51
CA GLY A 205 0.48 -5.57 -0.36
C GLY A 205 1.41 -4.37 -0.52
N VAL A 206 2.10 -4.24 -1.65
CA VAL A 206 2.95 -3.08 -1.92
C VAL A 206 2.07 -1.84 -2.00
N THR A 207 2.27 -0.91 -1.06
CA THR A 207 1.63 0.41 -1.09
C THR A 207 2.02 1.14 -2.36
N GLN A 208 1.05 1.75 -3.03
CA GLN A 208 1.34 2.44 -4.27
C GLN A 208 2.32 3.59 -4.06
N PRO A 209 3.30 3.79 -4.97
CA PRO A 209 4.16 4.95 -4.89
C PRO A 209 3.33 6.23 -5.06
N ALA A 210 3.73 7.29 -4.35
CA ALA A 210 2.98 8.55 -4.27
C ALA A 210 2.56 9.12 -5.64
N HIS A 211 3.43 9.03 -6.66
CA HIS A 211 3.13 9.54 -8.00
C HIS A 211 1.95 8.83 -8.69
N LYS A 212 1.71 7.53 -8.41
CA LYS A 212 0.53 6.82 -8.95
C LYS A 212 -0.75 7.27 -8.25
N ILE A 213 -0.68 7.51 -6.94
CA ILE A 213 -1.79 8.06 -6.15
C ILE A 213 -2.16 9.45 -6.68
N PHE A 214 -1.18 10.33 -6.95
CA PHE A 214 -1.47 11.63 -7.56
C PHE A 214 -2.11 11.50 -8.94
N ARG A 215 -1.63 10.59 -9.80
CA ARG A 215 -2.29 10.33 -11.09
C ARG A 215 -3.75 9.91 -10.91
N GLN A 216 -4.04 9.10 -9.90
CA GLN A 216 -5.41 8.67 -9.60
C GLN A 216 -6.27 9.83 -9.09
N ILE A 217 -5.74 10.67 -8.19
CA ILE A 217 -6.41 11.86 -7.66
C ILE A 217 -6.77 12.81 -8.81
N PHE A 218 -5.79 13.17 -9.65
CA PHE A 218 -5.99 14.15 -10.71
C PHE A 218 -6.73 13.59 -11.94
N ALA A 219 -6.83 12.27 -12.07
CA ALA A 219 -7.71 11.64 -13.08
C ALA A 219 -9.19 11.62 -12.66
N ALA A 220 -9.47 11.79 -11.36
CA ALA A 220 -10.82 11.73 -10.81
C ALA A 220 -11.38 13.15 -10.58
N GLU A 221 -12.01 13.73 -11.60
CA GLU A 221 -12.84 14.93 -11.43
C GLU A 221 -14.22 14.58 -10.87
N GLN A 222 -14.87 15.54 -10.20
CA GLN A 222 -16.25 15.37 -9.71
C GLN A 222 -17.21 15.20 -10.91
N ARG A 223 -17.95 14.09 -10.92
CA ARG A 223 -18.93 13.80 -11.98
C ARG A 223 -20.21 14.62 -11.82
N ASP A 224 -20.95 14.82 -12.92
CA ASP A 224 -22.22 15.57 -12.94
C ASP A 224 -23.31 14.95 -12.04
N ASP A 225 -23.31 13.64 -11.87
CA ASP A 225 -24.27 12.88 -11.09
C ASP A 225 -23.80 12.59 -9.65
N GLU A 226 -22.57 12.94 -9.31
CA GLU A 226 -21.95 12.62 -8.02
C GLU A 226 -22.09 13.77 -7.01
N ARG A 227 -22.50 13.45 -5.77
CA ARG A 227 -22.51 14.43 -4.66
C ARG A 227 -21.10 14.84 -4.28
N ALA A 228 -20.87 16.14 -4.09
CA ALA A 228 -19.58 16.72 -3.74
C ALA A 228 -19.00 16.13 -2.44
N GLU A 229 -19.86 15.85 -1.46
CA GLU A 229 -19.46 15.21 -0.20
C GLU A 229 -18.83 13.83 -0.44
N VAL A 230 -19.46 12.99 -1.26
CA VAL A 230 -18.97 11.64 -1.59
C VAL A 230 -17.65 11.74 -2.37
N PHE A 231 -17.59 12.68 -3.33
CA PHE A 231 -16.38 12.97 -4.08
C PHE A 231 -15.21 13.38 -3.18
N LEU A 232 -15.41 14.34 -2.28
CA LEU A 232 -14.38 14.83 -1.36
C LEU A 232 -13.90 13.74 -0.41
N CYS A 233 -14.82 12.92 0.12
CA CYS A 233 -14.45 11.76 0.95
C CYS A 233 -13.56 10.77 0.18
N ARG A 234 -13.86 10.51 -1.09
CA ARG A 234 -13.04 9.65 -1.96
C ARG A 234 -11.63 10.23 -2.18
N ILE A 235 -11.51 11.53 -2.47
CA ILE A 235 -10.19 12.17 -2.61
C ILE A 235 -9.42 12.17 -1.29
N ARG A 236 -10.08 12.45 -0.15
CA ARG A 236 -9.45 12.36 1.18
C ARG A 236 -8.93 10.96 1.48
N ALA A 237 -9.68 9.91 1.10
CA ALA A 237 -9.23 8.53 1.23
C ALA A 237 -7.98 8.24 0.39
N LEU A 238 -7.87 8.78 -0.82
CA LEU A 238 -6.66 8.64 -1.63
C LEU A 238 -5.46 9.41 -1.04
N LEU A 239 -5.68 10.62 -0.53
CA LEU A 239 -4.64 11.43 0.11
C LEU A 239 -4.09 10.74 1.37
N ALA A 240 -4.92 10.00 2.11
CA ALA A 240 -4.50 9.23 3.28
C ALA A 240 -3.54 8.08 2.94
N LYS A 241 -3.53 7.60 1.69
CA LYS A 241 -2.63 6.53 1.22
C LYS A 241 -1.23 7.02 0.88
N LEU A 242 -0.99 8.33 0.89
CA LEU A 242 0.34 8.88 0.63
C LEU A 242 1.30 8.49 1.76
N PRO A 243 2.58 8.21 1.44
CA PRO A 243 3.59 7.87 2.46
C PRO A 243 3.98 9.07 3.34
N TYR A 244 3.50 10.27 3.02
CA TYR A 244 3.72 11.50 3.76
C TYR A 244 2.43 12.33 3.81
N VAL A 245 2.35 13.20 4.82
CA VAL A 245 1.22 14.11 5.00
C VAL A 245 1.47 15.40 4.22
N LEU A 246 0.49 15.82 3.40
CA LEU A 246 0.51 17.10 2.72
C LEU A 246 -0.03 18.22 3.62
N PRO A 247 0.46 19.47 3.49
CA PRO A 247 -0.15 20.59 4.19
C PRO A 247 -1.61 20.76 3.79
N GLU A 248 -2.48 21.06 4.75
CA GLU A 248 -3.93 21.10 4.53
C GLU A 248 -4.32 22.12 3.45
N SER A 249 -3.62 23.25 3.36
CA SER A 249 -3.81 24.24 2.28
C SER A 249 -3.68 23.63 0.88
N ALA A 250 -2.64 22.81 0.66
CA ALA A 250 -2.44 22.12 -0.61
C ALA A 250 -3.51 21.05 -0.85
N GLN A 251 -3.94 20.33 0.19
CA GLN A 251 -5.03 19.37 0.06
C GLN A 251 -6.35 20.06 -0.34
N ILE A 252 -6.63 21.23 0.23
CA ILE A 252 -7.80 22.05 -0.13
C ILE A 252 -7.68 22.51 -1.58
N ASP A 253 -6.52 23.00 -2.02
CA ASP A 253 -6.31 23.44 -3.41
C ASP A 253 -6.53 22.31 -4.42
N MET A 254 -6.00 21.12 -4.13
CA MET A 254 -6.20 19.93 -4.94
C MET A 254 -7.69 19.55 -5.00
N CYS A 255 -8.35 19.45 -3.85
CA CYS A 255 -9.77 19.09 -3.78
C CYS A 255 -10.65 20.14 -4.50
N TYR A 256 -10.43 21.43 -4.22
CA TYR A 256 -11.18 22.53 -4.82
C TYR A 256 -11.00 22.59 -6.33
N GLY A 257 -9.79 22.38 -6.84
CA GLY A 257 -9.50 22.34 -8.28
C GLY A 257 -10.36 21.31 -9.02
N LEU A 258 -10.51 20.13 -8.43
CA LEU A 258 -11.23 18.97 -8.99
C LEU A 258 -12.75 19.00 -8.77
N LEU A 259 -13.26 19.93 -7.94
CA LEU A 259 -14.71 20.10 -7.75
C LEU A 259 -15.38 20.62 -9.01
N HIS A 260 -16.63 20.18 -9.18
CA HIS A 260 -17.44 20.55 -10.33
C HIS A 260 -17.77 22.05 -10.30
N ARG A 261 -17.86 22.67 -11.49
CA ARG A 261 -18.10 24.12 -11.63
C ARG A 261 -19.37 24.59 -10.92
N ARG A 262 -20.39 23.74 -10.81
CA ARG A 262 -21.66 24.05 -10.12
C ARG A 262 -21.45 24.42 -8.64
N VAL A 263 -20.48 23.77 -7.98
CA VAL A 263 -20.15 24.00 -6.57
C VAL A 263 -19.22 25.20 -6.46
N LYS A 264 -18.18 25.27 -7.29
CA LYS A 264 -17.20 26.39 -7.30
C LYS A 264 -17.82 27.77 -7.50
N LYS A 265 -18.95 27.85 -8.22
CA LYS A 265 -19.69 29.12 -8.39
C LYS A 265 -20.32 29.66 -7.11
N ARG A 266 -20.62 28.79 -6.14
CA ARG A 266 -21.31 29.15 -4.89
C ARG A 266 -20.37 29.12 -3.68
N VAL A 267 -19.22 28.47 -3.80
CA VAL A 267 -18.21 28.34 -2.74
C VAL A 267 -16.92 29.04 -3.16
N SER A 268 -16.60 30.15 -2.50
CA SER A 268 -15.34 30.88 -2.74
C SER A 268 -14.15 30.18 -2.11
N ARG A 269 -13.04 30.06 -2.84
CA ARG A 269 -11.80 29.42 -2.36
C ARG A 269 -11.19 30.14 -1.15
N GLU A 270 -11.24 31.47 -1.12
CA GLU A 270 -10.59 32.30 -0.10
C GLU A 270 -11.20 32.10 1.30
N CYS A 271 -12.49 31.74 1.36
CA CYS A 271 -13.21 31.54 2.61
C CYS A 271 -12.98 30.14 3.21
N ILE A 272 -12.19 29.27 2.57
CA ILE A 272 -12.01 27.88 2.95
C ILE A 272 -10.65 27.71 3.63
N ILE A 273 -10.68 27.49 4.94
CA ILE A 273 -9.51 27.31 5.78
C ILE A 273 -9.27 25.85 6.18
N SER A 274 -10.27 24.97 6.04
CA SER A 274 -10.19 23.57 6.39
C SER A 274 -10.97 22.69 5.42
N LEU A 275 -10.60 21.40 5.33
CA LEU A 275 -11.32 20.42 4.51
C LEU A 275 -12.76 20.19 4.99
N ASP A 276 -13.01 20.28 6.30
CA ASP A 276 -14.35 20.11 6.84
C ASP A 276 -15.26 21.29 6.49
N LYS A 277 -14.71 22.51 6.49
CA LYS A 277 -15.44 23.69 6.00
C LYS A 277 -15.78 23.57 4.51
N LEU A 278 -14.82 23.11 3.69
CA LEU A 278 -15.08 22.84 2.27
C LEU A 278 -16.24 21.85 2.09
N LEU A 279 -16.27 20.78 2.88
CA LEU A 279 -17.30 19.74 2.81
C LEU A 279 -18.68 20.30 3.20
N CYS A 280 -18.76 21.05 4.30
CA CYS A 280 -20.00 21.71 4.73
C CYS A 280 -20.52 22.70 3.66
N ASP A 281 -19.66 23.59 3.18
CA ASP A 281 -20.04 24.61 2.19
C ASP A 281 -20.44 23.97 0.86
N ALA A 282 -19.74 22.90 0.43
CA ALA A 282 -20.08 22.15 -0.77
C ALA A 282 -21.44 21.46 -0.66
N ARG A 283 -21.78 20.92 0.52
CA ARG A 283 -23.09 20.32 0.78
C ARG A 283 -24.21 21.35 0.65
N ILE A 284 -24.08 22.49 1.32
CA ILE A 284 -25.07 23.58 1.26
C ILE A 284 -25.23 24.07 -0.19
N ALA A 285 -24.12 24.23 -0.91
CA ALA A 285 -24.14 24.64 -2.31
C ALA A 285 -24.86 23.64 -3.22
N GLU A 286 -24.67 22.34 -3.02
CA GLU A 286 -25.35 21.31 -3.79
C GLU A 286 -26.85 21.22 -3.50
N ASP A 287 -27.25 21.33 -2.23
CA ASP A 287 -28.65 21.36 -1.84
C ASP A 287 -29.36 22.55 -2.50
N ALA A 288 -28.76 23.73 -2.47
CA ALA A 288 -29.29 24.92 -3.13
C ALA A 288 -29.35 24.80 -4.67
N VAL A 289 -28.42 24.08 -5.30
CA VAL A 289 -28.46 23.80 -6.75
C VAL A 289 -29.59 22.85 -7.09
N ARG A 290 -29.83 21.83 -6.26
CA ARG A 290 -30.90 20.86 -6.45
C ARG A 290 -32.28 21.52 -6.33
N GLU A 291 -32.49 22.32 -5.30
CA GLU A 291 -33.72 23.10 -5.12
C GLU A 291 -33.98 24.04 -6.31
N SER A 292 -32.94 24.73 -6.79
CA SER A 292 -33.05 25.61 -7.97
C SER A 292 -33.48 24.85 -9.23
N LYS A 293 -33.01 23.59 -9.39
CA LYS A 293 -33.30 22.75 -10.54
C LYS A 293 -34.75 22.23 -10.50
N GLU A 294 -35.23 21.84 -9.32
CA GLU A 294 -36.61 21.37 -9.11
C GLU A 294 -37.65 22.45 -9.48
N VAL A 295 -37.40 23.70 -9.09
CA VAL A 295 -38.26 24.85 -9.45
C VAL A 295 -38.28 25.07 -10.98
N THR A 296 -37.15 24.85 -11.66
CA THR A 296 -37.03 25.08 -13.11
C THR A 296 -37.60 23.92 -13.94
N THR A 297 -37.65 22.70 -13.40
CA THR A 297 -38.26 21.54 -14.08
C THR A 297 -39.77 21.41 -13.88
N ASN A 298 -40.36 22.22 -12.99
CA ASN A 298 -41.81 22.28 -12.75
C ASN A 298 -42.49 23.59 -13.22
N PRO A 299 -42.21 24.13 -14.44
CA PRO A 299 -42.87 25.34 -14.92
C PRO A 299 -44.33 25.09 -15.36
N GLN A 300 -44.78 23.83 -15.38
CA GLN A 300 -46.10 23.47 -15.90
C GLN A 300 -47.23 23.60 -14.87
N ALA A 301 -46.94 23.62 -13.57
CA ALA A 301 -47.95 23.81 -12.53
C ALA A 301 -48.31 25.29 -12.30
N SER A 302 -47.36 26.22 -12.49
CA SER A 302 -47.61 27.66 -12.31
C SER A 302 -48.38 28.26 -13.49
N ASN A 303 -48.07 27.84 -14.72
CA ASN A 303 -48.76 28.34 -15.91
C ASN A 303 -50.20 27.80 -16.02
N SER A 304 -50.47 26.55 -15.60
CA SER A 304 -51.83 26.00 -15.56
C SER A 304 -52.68 26.66 -14.46
N ALA A 305 -52.08 27.02 -13.33
CA ALA A 305 -52.80 27.71 -12.25
C ALA A 305 -53.20 29.14 -12.64
N ILE A 306 -52.32 29.88 -13.30
CA ILE A 306 -52.62 31.25 -13.77
C ILE A 306 -53.71 31.21 -14.86
N LEU A 307 -53.63 30.28 -15.82
CA LEU A 307 -54.67 30.15 -16.84
C LEU A 307 -56.02 29.71 -16.25
N ASN A 308 -56.04 28.80 -15.28
CA ASN A 308 -57.28 28.39 -14.62
C ASN A 308 -57.92 29.52 -13.79
N VAL A 309 -57.14 30.39 -13.15
CA VAL A 309 -57.66 31.56 -12.44
C VAL A 309 -58.22 32.59 -13.42
N VAL A 310 -57.55 32.81 -14.56
CA VAL A 310 -58.01 33.74 -15.60
C VAL A 310 -59.29 33.23 -16.28
N TYR A 311 -59.36 31.94 -16.61
CA TYR A 311 -60.59 31.33 -17.14
C TYR A 311 -61.73 31.38 -16.11
N ALA A 312 -61.47 31.08 -14.83
CA ALA A 312 -62.48 31.18 -13.77
C ALA A 312 -63.00 32.62 -13.57
N TRP A 313 -62.16 33.65 -13.75
CA TRP A 313 -62.59 35.04 -13.70
C TRP A 313 -63.44 35.45 -14.91
N LEU A 314 -63.10 34.98 -16.11
CA LEU A 314 -63.86 35.27 -17.34
C LEU A 314 -65.23 34.57 -17.37
N THR A 315 -65.36 33.40 -16.73
CA THR A 315 -66.63 32.64 -16.72
C THR A 315 -67.64 33.15 -15.68
N VAL A 316 -67.24 34.08 -14.79
CA VAL A 316 -68.12 34.67 -13.75
C VAL A 316 -68.72 36.02 -14.20
N GLN A 317 -68.36 36.51 -15.39
CA GLN A 317 -68.82 37.79 -15.95
C GLN A 317 -69.88 37.68 -17.07
N GLU A 318 -70.30 36.48 -17.46
CA GLU A 318 -71.47 36.23 -18.32
C GLU A 318 -72.66 35.74 -17.49
#